data_AF-A0A954WHZ9-F1
#
_entry.id   AF-A0A954WHZ9-F1
#
_cell.length_a   1.000
_cell.length_b   1.000
_cell.length_c   1.000
_cell.angle_alpha   90.00
_cell.angle_beta   90.00
_cell.angle_gamma   90.00
#
_symmetry.space_group_name_H-M   'P 1'
#
loop_
_entity.id
_entity.type
_entity.pdbx_description
1 polymer ?
#
loop_
_entity_poly.entity_id
_entity_poly.type
_entity_poly.pdbx_seq_one_letter_code
_entity_poly.pdbx_strand_id
1 'polypeptide(L)'
;MLAWPSSTNIASMNPSELTVQLKARAGELGFTLSGSCPAVEPTGISRFREWLERGYAGQMQYLPDRAAAYEHPRSVLDGVRSLLMLAMPYRTSEPRTAESGKGRISRYAWGPRDYHDVIHERLKQLAAWLRAAAPDASVRGVVDSAPLLERDFARLAGLGWIGKHTLLIHRSAGSYFFLAALLTDVELAYDQPFAADHCGSCRACLDACPTQAFPQPYVLDATRCISYLTIELRDEIPRDLRDGVGEWLFGCDVCQDVCPWNRKSPVTDEREFVPRPDCDPVELSELFELDDAGFRERFRRTPMWRTKRRGLLRNAAIVLGNQRAAGAVAPLRRGLHDAEPLIRSASAWALGRIATPAALAALTDRASREVESSVLEEIAIALRTEV
;
A
#
# COMPACT_ATOMS: atom_id res chain seq x y z
N MET A 1 16.95 4.94 24.18
CA MET A 1 16.13 5.36 25.35
C MET A 1 16.23 6.86 25.45
N LEU A 2 15.28 7.60 24.86
CA LEU A 2 15.13 9.01 25.17
C LEU A 2 14.51 9.06 26.57
N ALA A 3 15.31 9.45 27.57
CA ALA A 3 14.82 9.77 28.90
C ALA A 3 14.16 11.15 28.80
N TRP A 4 12.86 11.19 29.04
CA TRP A 4 12.05 12.40 28.91
C TRP A 4 12.09 13.18 30.23
N PRO A 5 12.20 14.51 30.20
CA PRO A 5 12.25 15.31 31.42
C PRO A 5 10.95 15.12 32.21
N SER A 6 11.11 14.52 33.39
CA SER A 6 10.08 14.37 34.41
C SER A 6 9.93 15.68 35.16
N SER A 7 9.04 16.59 34.72
CA SER A 7 8.52 17.69 35.54
C SER A 7 7.56 18.65 34.78
N THR A 8 6.55 18.10 34.09
CA THR A 8 5.29 18.84 33.91
C THR A 8 4.28 18.17 34.81
N ASN A 9 3.52 18.93 35.59
CA ASN A 9 2.50 18.37 36.50
C ASN A 9 1.34 17.83 35.65
N ILE A 10 1.49 16.61 35.12
CA ILE A 10 0.64 16.10 34.04
C ILE A 10 -0.80 15.81 34.52
N ALA A 11 -0.98 15.60 35.82
CA ALA A 11 -2.26 15.24 36.43
C ALA A 11 -3.31 16.38 36.50
N SER A 12 -2.98 17.61 36.09
CA SER A 12 -3.89 18.78 36.17
C SER A 12 -4.21 19.43 34.82
N MET A 13 -3.87 18.78 33.69
CA MET A 13 -4.05 19.39 32.38
C MET A 13 -5.50 19.37 31.92
N ASN A 14 -5.99 20.50 31.41
CA ASN A 14 -7.30 20.53 30.74
C ASN A 14 -7.23 19.87 29.34
N PRO A 15 -8.37 19.53 28.70
CA PRO A 15 -8.40 18.86 27.40
C PRO A 15 -7.61 19.57 26.29
N SER A 16 -7.58 20.91 26.30
CA SER A 16 -6.85 21.70 25.31
C SER A 16 -5.34 21.58 25.49
N GLU A 17 -4.85 21.76 26.72
CA GLU A 17 -3.45 21.60 27.08
C GLU A 17 -2.95 20.18 26.77
N LEU A 18 -3.74 19.17 27.13
CA LEU A 18 -3.41 17.77 26.87
C LEU A 18 -3.26 17.51 25.38
N THR A 19 -4.19 18.01 24.58
CA THR A 19 -4.16 17.86 23.13
C THR A 19 -2.93 18.51 22.51
N VAL A 20 -2.60 19.74 22.93
CA VAL A 20 -1.42 20.46 22.44
C VAL A 20 -0.14 19.68 22.73
N GLN A 21 0.03 19.21 23.97
CA GLN A 21 1.23 18.43 24.33
C GLN A 21 1.28 17.07 23.64
N LEU A 22 0.13 16.39 23.49
CA LEU A 22 0.06 15.11 22.77
C LEU A 22 0.45 15.26 21.29
N LYS A 23 0.03 16.35 20.63
CA LYS A 23 0.44 16.68 19.26
C LYS A 23 1.92 17.03 19.17
N ALA A 24 2.44 17.85 20.08
CA ALA A 24 3.87 18.15 20.15
C ALA A 24 4.70 16.86 20.29
N ARG A 25 4.22 15.97 21.16
CA ARG A 25 4.82 14.66 21.38
C ARG A 25 4.80 13.76 20.14
N ALA A 26 3.69 13.75 19.41
CA ALA A 26 3.61 13.03 18.15
C ALA A 26 4.63 13.57 17.12
N GLY A 27 4.82 14.89 17.10
CA GLY A 27 5.85 15.56 16.28
C GLY A 27 7.27 15.08 16.59
N GLU A 28 7.64 14.98 17.86
CA GLU A 28 8.94 14.46 18.30
C GLU A 28 9.18 13.00 17.87
N LEU A 29 8.10 12.22 17.70
CA LEU A 29 8.14 10.83 17.25
C LEU A 29 8.14 10.69 15.72
N GLY A 30 8.15 11.80 14.97
CA GLY A 30 8.22 11.82 13.51
C GLY A 30 6.86 11.89 12.80
N PHE A 31 5.75 12.05 13.53
CA PHE A 31 4.45 12.35 12.92
C PHE A 31 4.37 13.84 12.59
N THR A 32 4.55 14.20 11.32
CA THR A 32 4.65 15.61 10.89
C THR A 32 3.31 16.31 10.77
N LEU A 33 2.21 15.56 10.67
CA LEU A 33 0.86 16.08 10.78
C LEU A 33 0.14 15.36 11.91
N SER A 34 -0.66 16.10 12.67
CA SER A 34 -1.54 15.54 13.69
C SER A 34 -2.79 16.39 13.85
N GLY A 35 -3.90 15.73 14.14
CA GLY A 35 -5.18 16.39 14.34
C GLY A 35 -6.13 15.50 15.13
N SER A 36 -6.95 16.10 15.98
CA SER A 36 -7.89 15.44 16.87
C SER A 36 -9.32 15.60 16.38
N CYS A 37 -10.12 14.53 16.46
CA CYS A 37 -11.53 14.54 16.10
C CYS A 37 -12.33 13.64 17.06
N PRO A 38 -13.66 13.84 17.15
CA PRO A 38 -14.51 13.00 17.99
C PRO A 38 -14.64 11.60 17.40
N ALA A 39 -14.84 10.60 18.27
CA ALA A 39 -15.25 9.27 17.85
C ALA A 39 -16.74 9.28 17.45
N VAL A 40 -16.98 9.22 16.15
CA VAL A 40 -18.32 9.27 15.54
C VAL A 40 -18.42 8.26 14.39
N GLU A 41 -19.61 8.09 13.82
CA GLU A 41 -19.76 7.39 12.55
C GLU A 41 -19.02 8.16 11.44
N PRO A 42 -18.12 7.51 10.67
CA PRO A 42 -17.36 8.20 9.64
C PRO A 42 -18.24 8.59 8.45
N THR A 43 -18.05 9.81 7.95
CA THR A 43 -18.87 10.42 6.88
C THR A 43 -18.90 9.66 5.54
N GLY A 44 -18.00 8.72 5.31
CA GLY A 44 -17.94 7.89 4.11
C GLY A 44 -18.38 6.44 4.31
N ILE A 45 -18.99 6.09 5.46
CA ILE A 45 -19.46 4.72 5.70
C ILE A 45 -20.44 4.23 4.62
N SER A 46 -21.32 5.11 4.13
CA SER A 46 -22.26 4.78 3.05
C SER A 46 -21.54 4.48 1.74
N ARG A 47 -20.54 5.30 1.37
CA ARG A 47 -19.70 5.06 0.19
C ARG A 47 -18.89 3.77 0.32
N PHE A 48 -18.42 3.44 1.52
CA PHE A 48 -17.72 2.18 1.78
C PHE A 48 -18.64 0.98 1.56
N ARG A 49 -19.87 1.00 2.09
CA ARG A 49 -20.86 -0.07 1.85
C ARG A 49 -21.20 -0.21 0.37
N GLU A 50 -21.47 0.89 -0.32
CA GLU A 50 -21.73 0.89 -1.77
C GLU A 50 -20.53 0.31 -2.56
N TRP A 51 -19.32 0.66 -2.17
CA TRP A 51 -18.09 0.15 -2.78
C TRP A 51 -17.93 -1.37 -2.60
N LEU A 52 -18.30 -1.91 -1.42
CA LEU A 52 -18.36 -3.35 -1.18
C LEU A 52 -19.44 -4.03 -2.02
N GLU A 53 -20.65 -3.47 -2.08
CA GLU A 53 -21.79 -4.00 -2.85
C GLU A 53 -21.48 -4.08 -4.36
N ARG A 54 -20.70 -3.12 -4.88
CA ARG A 54 -20.21 -3.13 -6.27
C ARG A 54 -19.12 -4.17 -6.54
N GLY A 55 -18.66 -4.90 -5.53
CA GLY A 55 -17.59 -5.89 -5.65
C GLY A 55 -16.20 -5.28 -5.84
N TYR A 56 -16.03 -3.98 -5.65
CA TYR A 56 -14.77 -3.28 -5.90
C TYR A 56 -13.65 -3.64 -4.92
N ALA A 57 -13.95 -4.40 -3.85
CA ALA A 57 -12.96 -4.97 -2.94
C ALA A 57 -12.21 -6.19 -3.51
N GLY A 58 -12.71 -6.80 -4.58
CA GLY A 58 -12.15 -8.05 -5.11
C GLY A 58 -12.07 -9.14 -4.04
N GLN A 59 -10.88 -9.71 -3.90
CA GLN A 59 -10.60 -10.83 -2.99
C GLN A 59 -10.28 -10.42 -1.53
N MET A 60 -10.33 -9.13 -1.19
CA MET A 60 -10.03 -8.65 0.18
C MET A 60 -11.19 -8.95 1.16
N GLN A 61 -11.49 -10.23 1.41
CA GLN A 61 -12.64 -10.68 2.22
C GLN A 61 -12.64 -10.13 3.65
N TYR A 62 -11.47 -9.77 4.18
CA TYR A 62 -11.36 -9.11 5.47
C TYR A 62 -12.10 -7.75 5.56
N LEU A 63 -12.44 -7.12 4.43
CA LEU A 63 -13.24 -5.90 4.38
C LEU A 63 -14.75 -6.19 4.55
N PRO A 64 -15.41 -6.98 3.68
CA PRO A 64 -16.82 -7.32 3.87
C PRO A 64 -17.07 -8.08 5.18
N ASP A 65 -16.20 -9.01 5.58
CA ASP A 65 -16.34 -9.78 6.83
C ASP A 65 -16.37 -8.89 8.08
N ARG A 66 -15.76 -7.70 7.99
CA ARG A 66 -15.66 -6.72 9.08
C ARG A 66 -16.43 -5.44 8.79
N ALA A 67 -17.34 -5.42 7.82
CA ALA A 67 -17.99 -4.20 7.35
C ALA A 67 -18.66 -3.39 8.49
N ALA A 68 -19.37 -4.07 9.40
CA ALA A 68 -20.01 -3.45 10.56
C ALA A 68 -19.00 -2.82 11.54
N ALA A 69 -17.77 -3.34 11.61
CA ALA A 69 -16.74 -2.79 12.49
C ALA A 69 -16.26 -1.40 12.03
N TYR A 70 -16.42 -1.05 10.74
CA TYR A 70 -16.06 0.28 10.21
C TYR A 70 -17.09 1.37 10.56
N GLU A 71 -18.28 1.01 11.07
CA GLU A 71 -19.36 1.96 11.38
C GLU A 71 -19.00 2.92 12.52
N HIS A 72 -18.17 2.49 13.46
CA HIS A 72 -17.79 3.32 14.59
C HIS A 72 -16.46 2.86 15.20
N PRO A 73 -15.55 3.78 15.60
CA PRO A 73 -14.28 3.45 16.26
C PRO A 73 -14.37 2.59 17.53
N ARG A 74 -15.58 2.42 18.09
CA ARG A 74 -15.86 1.59 19.26
C ARG A 74 -15.56 0.11 19.03
N SER A 75 -15.56 -0.34 17.77
CA SER A 75 -15.14 -1.69 17.40
C SER A 75 -13.65 -1.94 17.65
N VAL A 76 -12.84 -0.87 17.73
CA VAL A 76 -11.40 -0.91 17.97
C VAL A 76 -11.06 -0.65 19.43
N LEU A 77 -11.76 0.29 20.07
CA LEU A 77 -11.59 0.63 21.49
C LEU A 77 -12.97 0.93 22.10
N ASP A 78 -13.41 0.10 23.03
CA ASP A 78 -14.65 0.36 23.78
C ASP A 78 -14.54 1.66 24.59
N GLY A 79 -15.64 2.39 24.71
CA GLY A 79 -15.67 3.70 25.39
C GLY A 79 -14.90 4.84 24.72
N VAL A 80 -14.36 4.63 23.50
CA VAL A 80 -13.60 5.67 22.77
C VAL A 80 -14.41 6.97 22.61
N ARG A 81 -13.75 8.10 22.90
CA ARG A 81 -14.33 9.45 22.78
C ARG A 81 -13.60 10.30 21.75
N SER A 82 -12.30 10.07 21.56
CA SER A 82 -11.48 10.88 20.66
C SER A 82 -10.49 10.04 19.86
N LEU A 83 -10.15 10.54 18.67
CA LEU A 83 -9.09 10.02 17.82
C LEU A 83 -8.09 11.15 17.57
N LEU A 84 -6.82 10.88 17.82
CA LEU A 84 -5.72 11.67 17.27
C LEU A 84 -5.23 10.99 15.99
N MET A 85 -5.57 11.58 14.85
CA MET A 85 -5.07 11.17 13.55
C MET A 85 -3.68 11.73 13.33
N LEU A 86 -2.80 10.91 12.78
CA LEU A 86 -1.38 11.16 12.64
C LEU A 86 -0.96 10.87 11.21
N ALA A 87 0.01 11.64 10.69
CA ALA A 87 0.65 11.35 9.41
C ALA A 87 2.16 11.33 9.53
N MET A 88 2.80 10.33 8.93
CA MET A 88 4.25 10.16 8.91
C MET A 88 4.76 10.15 7.47
N PRO A 89 5.63 11.08 7.06
CA PRO A 89 6.11 11.15 5.69
C PRO A 89 7.01 9.96 5.37
N TYR A 90 6.96 9.47 4.13
CA TYR A 90 7.81 8.38 3.65
C TYR A 90 8.60 8.71 2.38
N ARG A 91 8.39 9.89 1.78
CA ARG A 91 9.15 10.32 0.59
C ARG A 91 10.61 10.60 0.98
N THR A 92 11.53 9.76 0.53
CA THR A 92 12.97 9.87 0.80
C THR A 92 13.74 10.34 -0.43
N SER A 93 13.89 9.51 -1.45
CA SER A 93 14.56 9.87 -2.71
C SER A 93 13.60 9.83 -3.91
N GLU A 94 14.05 10.38 -5.04
CA GLU A 94 13.37 10.16 -6.31
C GLU A 94 13.58 8.71 -6.80
N PRO A 95 12.61 8.14 -7.55
CA PRO A 95 12.72 6.78 -8.02
C PRO A 95 13.75 6.76 -9.14
N ARG A 96 14.47 5.65 -9.26
CA ARG A 96 15.36 5.42 -10.40
C ARG A 96 14.52 4.90 -11.57
N THR A 97 14.92 5.21 -12.80
CA THR A 97 14.34 4.58 -13.98
C THR A 97 14.65 3.09 -13.96
N ALA A 98 13.64 2.24 -14.18
CA ALA A 98 13.89 0.80 -14.30
C ALA A 98 14.44 0.48 -15.69
N GLU A 99 15.61 -0.15 -15.72
CA GLU A 99 16.18 -0.71 -16.94
C GLU A 99 15.46 -2.02 -17.31
N SER A 100 15.62 -2.46 -18.57
CA SER A 100 15.10 -3.75 -19.03
C SER A 100 15.60 -4.89 -18.13
N GLY A 101 14.70 -5.75 -17.68
CA GLY A 101 14.99 -6.83 -16.71
C GLY A 101 14.76 -6.46 -15.25
N LYS A 102 14.47 -5.18 -14.93
CA LYS A 102 14.24 -4.72 -13.56
C LYS A 102 12.79 -4.28 -13.33
N GLY A 103 12.27 -4.46 -12.12
CA GLY A 103 10.91 -4.05 -11.75
C GLY A 103 10.88 -3.02 -10.62
N ARG A 104 9.85 -2.18 -10.62
CA ARG A 104 9.65 -1.11 -9.64
C ARG A 104 8.80 -1.54 -8.45
N ILE A 105 9.10 -0.93 -7.32
CA ILE A 105 8.38 -1.04 -6.06
C ILE A 105 7.84 0.33 -5.70
N SER A 106 6.60 0.39 -5.24
CA SER A 106 6.00 1.63 -4.72
C SER A 106 6.80 2.15 -3.53
N ARG A 107 6.98 3.48 -3.49
CA ARG A 107 7.87 4.21 -2.55
C ARG A 107 7.63 3.84 -1.08
N TYR A 108 6.38 3.57 -0.70
CA TYR A 108 6.04 3.24 0.67
C TYR A 108 6.70 1.95 1.17
N ALA A 109 7.15 1.08 0.25
CA ALA A 109 7.70 -0.23 0.54
C ALA A 109 9.23 -0.34 0.37
N TRP A 110 9.93 0.80 0.18
CA TRP A 110 11.38 0.84 0.00
C TRP A 110 12.18 0.61 1.29
N GLY A 111 11.57 0.90 2.43
CA GLY A 111 12.23 0.81 3.73
C GLY A 111 12.74 -0.60 4.07
N PRO A 112 13.80 -0.70 4.89
CA PRO A 112 14.34 -1.99 5.37
C PRO A 112 13.32 -2.80 6.19
N ARG A 113 12.35 -2.12 6.80
CA ARG A 113 11.31 -2.68 7.67
C ARG A 113 9.93 -2.36 7.14
N ASP A 114 8.94 -3.14 7.58
CA ASP A 114 7.54 -2.82 7.36
C ASP A 114 7.14 -1.58 8.17
N TYR A 115 6.49 -0.63 7.49
CA TYR A 115 6.02 0.62 8.10
C TYR A 115 5.10 0.37 9.30
N HIS A 116 4.37 -0.76 9.33
CA HIS A 116 3.54 -1.15 10.46
C HIS A 116 4.34 -1.28 11.75
N ASP A 117 5.51 -1.93 11.70
CA ASP A 117 6.34 -2.13 12.88
C ASP A 117 6.89 -0.79 13.38
N VAL A 118 7.35 0.04 12.43
CA VAL A 118 7.93 1.37 12.65
C VAL A 118 6.91 2.31 13.30
N ILE A 119 5.67 2.31 12.81
CA ILE A 119 4.59 3.15 13.31
C ILE A 119 4.02 2.61 14.63
N HIS A 120 3.84 1.29 14.78
CA HIS A 120 3.38 0.71 16.05
C HIS A 120 4.35 1.00 17.20
N GLU A 121 5.67 0.97 16.97
CA GLU A 121 6.67 1.34 17.98
C GLU A 121 6.52 2.80 18.45
N ARG A 122 6.21 3.72 17.54
CA ARG A 122 5.97 5.13 17.85
C ARG A 122 4.62 5.35 18.54
N LEU A 123 3.57 4.67 18.09
CA LEU A 123 2.26 4.69 18.74
C LEU A 123 2.31 4.14 20.16
N LYS A 124 3.12 3.10 20.43
CA LYS A 124 3.34 2.59 21.80
C LYS A 124 3.97 3.64 22.70
N GLN A 125 4.94 4.40 22.21
CA GLN A 125 5.58 5.49 22.95
C GLN A 125 4.60 6.64 23.22
N LEU A 126 3.79 7.01 22.22
CA LEU A 126 2.77 8.04 22.37
C LEU A 126 1.66 7.62 23.34
N ALA A 127 1.22 6.36 23.27
CA ALA A 127 0.24 5.79 24.19
C ALA A 127 0.76 5.74 25.64
N ALA A 128 2.03 5.37 25.83
CA ALA A 128 2.66 5.37 27.16
C ALA A 128 2.73 6.79 27.74
N TRP A 129 3.04 7.79 26.92
CA TRP A 129 3.03 9.18 27.34
C TRP A 129 1.61 9.63 27.75
N LEU A 130 0.58 9.32 26.95
CA LEU A 130 -0.80 9.66 27.28
C LEU A 130 -1.28 9.00 28.58
N ARG A 131 -0.92 7.73 28.83
CA ARG A 131 -1.24 7.05 30.10
C ARG A 131 -0.49 7.64 31.29
N ALA A 132 0.72 8.16 31.11
CA ALA A 132 1.40 8.88 32.18
C ALA A 132 0.70 10.21 32.50
N ALA A 133 0.08 10.83 31.49
CA ALA A 133 -0.68 12.06 31.62
C ALA A 133 -2.07 11.88 32.23
N ALA A 134 -2.76 10.82 31.82
CA ALA A 134 -4.09 10.43 32.26
C ALA A 134 -4.06 8.93 32.63
N PRO A 135 -3.74 8.58 33.89
CA PRO A 135 -3.54 7.19 34.33
C PRO A 135 -4.71 6.25 34.07
N ASP A 136 -5.94 6.77 34.13
CA ASP A 136 -7.17 5.99 33.92
C ASP A 136 -7.58 5.88 32.43
N ALA A 137 -6.81 6.49 31.51
CA ALA A 137 -7.15 6.53 30.10
C ALA A 137 -6.97 5.16 29.42
N SER A 138 -8.01 4.72 28.72
CA SER A 138 -7.92 3.63 27.76
C SER A 138 -7.37 4.17 26.44
N VAL A 139 -6.25 3.60 25.97
CA VAL A 139 -5.55 4.11 24.78
C VAL A 139 -5.19 2.96 23.84
N ARG A 140 -5.47 3.12 22.55
CA ARG A 140 -5.11 2.15 21.50
C ARG A 140 -4.56 2.86 20.27
N GLY A 141 -3.30 2.57 19.93
CA GLY A 141 -2.72 2.95 18.64
C GLY A 141 -3.03 1.92 17.56
N VAL A 142 -3.36 2.40 16.36
CA VAL A 142 -3.61 1.57 15.17
C VAL A 142 -3.02 2.19 13.89
N VAL A 143 -2.74 1.32 12.93
CA VAL A 143 -2.32 1.64 11.56
C VAL A 143 -2.79 0.53 10.62
N ASP A 144 -3.45 0.91 9.51
CA ASP A 144 -3.86 0.14 8.31
C ASP A 144 -4.75 -1.10 8.55
N SER A 145 -4.33 -1.97 9.46
CA SER A 145 -4.93 -3.27 9.77
C SER A 145 -6.22 -3.24 10.60
N ALA A 146 -6.51 -2.12 11.26
CA ALA A 146 -7.71 -1.96 12.10
C ALA A 146 -8.92 -1.50 11.27
N PRO A 147 -10.16 -1.87 11.66
CA PRO A 147 -11.37 -1.47 10.95
C PRO A 147 -11.73 0.02 11.20
N LEU A 148 -10.91 0.92 10.66
CA LEU A 148 -11.07 2.37 10.76
C LEU A 148 -11.00 2.98 9.35
N LEU A 149 -11.93 3.86 8.99
CA LEU A 149 -11.83 4.66 7.76
C LEU A 149 -10.82 5.81 7.97
N GLU A 150 -9.54 5.47 8.03
CA GLU A 150 -8.46 6.37 8.47
C GLU A 150 -8.41 7.68 7.67
N ARG A 151 -8.66 7.60 6.35
CA ARG A 151 -8.66 8.77 5.47
C ARG A 151 -9.83 9.71 5.80
N ASP A 152 -10.99 9.17 6.15
CA ASP A 152 -12.17 9.95 6.54
C ASP A 152 -11.96 10.63 7.89
N PHE A 153 -11.43 9.89 8.88
CA PHE A 153 -11.10 10.48 10.18
C PHE A 153 -9.97 11.49 10.07
N ALA A 154 -8.96 11.26 9.22
CA ALA A 154 -7.90 12.25 8.97
C ALA A 154 -8.47 13.55 8.39
N ARG A 155 -9.44 13.48 7.46
CA ARG A 155 -10.17 14.66 6.98
C ARG A 155 -10.97 15.33 8.10
N LEU A 156 -11.67 14.56 8.93
CA LEU A 156 -12.43 15.08 10.08
C LEU A 156 -11.53 15.77 11.12
N ALA A 157 -10.31 15.27 11.28
CA ALA A 157 -9.26 15.84 12.12
C ALA A 157 -8.48 16.99 11.45
N GLY A 158 -8.87 17.42 10.24
CA GLY A 158 -8.27 18.57 9.57
C GLY A 158 -6.94 18.30 8.85
N LEU A 159 -6.51 17.05 8.69
CA LEU A 159 -5.21 16.72 8.05
C LEU A 159 -5.19 16.95 6.53
N GLY A 160 -6.34 17.13 5.88
CA GLY A 160 -6.41 17.35 4.45
C GLY A 160 -7.72 16.92 3.80
N TRP A 161 -7.75 16.84 2.48
CA TRP A 161 -8.92 16.44 1.70
C TRP A 161 -8.66 15.13 0.94
N ILE A 162 -9.74 14.44 0.56
CA ILE A 162 -9.63 13.22 -0.26
C ILE A 162 -9.55 13.62 -1.73
N GLY A 163 -8.47 13.23 -2.41
CA GLY A 163 -8.30 13.49 -3.83
C GLY A 163 -9.17 12.59 -4.72
N LYS A 164 -9.27 12.93 -6.01
CA LYS A 164 -9.98 12.10 -7.00
C LYS A 164 -9.41 10.68 -7.13
N HIS A 165 -8.15 10.49 -6.75
CA HIS A 165 -7.49 9.18 -6.66
C HIS A 165 -7.66 8.49 -5.31
N THR A 166 -8.59 8.96 -4.46
CA THR A 166 -9.00 8.37 -3.16
C THR A 166 -8.01 8.44 -2.00
N LEU A 167 -6.82 9.03 -2.17
CA LEU A 167 -5.88 9.24 -1.06
C LEU A 167 -6.15 10.59 -0.37
N LEU A 168 -5.73 10.69 0.89
CA LEU A 168 -5.67 11.97 1.58
C LEU A 168 -4.53 12.82 1.00
N ILE A 169 -4.79 14.10 0.78
CA ILE A 169 -3.83 15.09 0.33
C ILE A 169 -3.79 16.23 1.34
N HIS A 170 -2.60 16.62 1.76
CA HIS A 170 -2.35 17.82 2.55
C HIS A 170 -1.68 18.89 1.69
N ARG A 171 -2.05 20.16 1.93
CA ARG A 171 -1.64 21.30 1.08
C ARG A 171 -0.11 21.43 0.94
N SER A 172 0.63 21.23 2.04
CA SER A 172 2.10 21.36 2.04
C SER A 172 2.84 20.03 2.04
N ALA A 173 2.17 18.90 2.36
CA ALA A 173 2.83 17.60 2.44
C ALA A 173 2.55 16.69 1.22
N GLY A 174 1.55 17.04 0.40
CA GLY A 174 1.07 16.18 -0.67
C GLY A 174 0.37 14.94 -0.10
N SER A 175 0.70 13.75 -0.58
CA SER A 175 0.08 12.47 -0.19
C SER A 175 1.09 11.39 0.19
N TYR A 176 2.39 11.69 0.22
CA TYR A 176 3.44 10.73 0.54
C TYR A 176 3.66 10.59 2.05
N PHE A 177 2.61 10.15 2.75
CA PHE A 177 2.65 9.83 4.17
C PHE A 177 1.79 8.61 4.50
N PHE A 178 2.19 7.89 5.54
CA PHE A 178 1.34 6.89 6.19
C PHE A 178 0.35 7.59 7.12
N LEU A 179 -0.84 7.03 7.25
CA LEU A 179 -1.79 7.42 8.28
C LEU A 179 -1.69 6.47 9.48
N ALA A 180 -1.95 7.00 10.66
CA ALA A 180 -2.09 6.25 11.89
C ALA A 180 -3.11 6.95 12.80
N ALA A 181 -3.63 6.23 13.78
CA ALA A 181 -4.55 6.80 14.77
C ALA A 181 -4.18 6.37 16.18
N LEU A 182 -4.30 7.30 17.13
CA LEU A 182 -4.34 7.01 18.56
C LEU A 182 -5.78 7.23 19.06
N LEU A 183 -6.47 6.15 19.40
CA LEU A 183 -7.81 6.18 19.97
C LEU A 183 -7.69 6.29 21.49
N THR A 184 -8.58 7.10 22.09
CA THR A 184 -8.65 7.26 23.54
C THR A 184 -10.07 7.51 24.03
N ASP A 185 -10.38 7.08 25.25
CA ASP A 185 -11.60 7.43 25.99
C ASP A 185 -11.51 8.83 26.65
N VAL A 186 -10.35 9.49 26.58
CA VAL A 186 -10.19 10.88 27.00
C VAL A 186 -10.74 11.81 25.93
N GLU A 187 -11.54 12.80 26.33
CA GLU A 187 -11.97 13.87 25.43
C GLU A 187 -10.81 14.82 25.13
N LEU A 188 -10.47 14.94 23.85
CA LEU A 188 -9.48 15.88 23.33
C LEU A 188 -10.16 17.16 22.84
N ALA A 189 -9.40 18.26 22.75
CA ALA A 189 -9.85 19.44 22.02
C ALA A 189 -9.80 19.13 20.51
N TYR A 190 -10.92 19.22 19.81
CA TYR A 190 -11.00 18.82 18.40
C TYR A 190 -10.56 19.93 17.45
N ASP A 191 -9.84 19.55 16.39
CA ASP A 191 -9.57 20.43 15.26
C ASP A 191 -10.80 20.57 14.37
N GLN A 192 -10.76 21.58 13.50
CA GLN A 192 -11.80 21.78 12.50
C GLN A 192 -11.62 20.81 11.33
N PRO A 193 -12.71 20.15 10.88
CA PRO A 193 -12.68 19.32 9.68
C PRO A 193 -12.20 20.10 8.46
N PHE A 194 -11.42 19.44 7.60
CA PHE A 194 -10.98 20.06 6.36
C PHE A 194 -12.13 20.09 5.35
N ALA A 195 -12.67 21.28 5.08
CA ALA A 195 -13.88 21.44 4.27
C ALA A 195 -13.63 21.55 2.75
N ALA A 196 -12.46 22.04 2.33
CA ALA A 196 -12.20 22.40 0.94
C ALA A 196 -11.72 21.22 0.08
N ASP A 197 -12.26 21.12 -1.13
CA ASP A 197 -11.70 20.28 -2.20
C ASP A 197 -10.78 21.13 -3.08
N HIS A 198 -9.53 20.69 -3.24
CA HIS A 198 -8.53 21.38 -4.04
C HIS A 198 -8.10 20.61 -5.31
N CYS A 199 -8.86 19.59 -5.73
CA CYS A 199 -8.67 18.94 -7.02
C CYS A 199 -9.23 19.78 -8.18
N GLY A 200 -10.33 20.53 -7.97
CA GLY A 200 -10.96 21.35 -9.01
C GLY A 200 -11.26 20.56 -10.29
N SER A 201 -10.94 21.11 -11.46
CA SER A 201 -11.11 20.43 -12.75
C SER A 201 -9.99 19.44 -13.10
N CYS A 202 -8.95 19.30 -12.27
CA CYS A 202 -7.82 18.41 -12.54
C CYS A 202 -8.28 16.95 -12.70
N ARG A 203 -7.72 16.25 -13.68
CA ARG A 203 -7.98 14.82 -13.96
C ARG A 203 -6.71 13.97 -14.08
N ALA A 204 -5.54 14.53 -13.81
CA ALA A 204 -4.24 13.89 -14.06
C ALA A 204 -4.13 12.44 -13.57
N CYS A 205 -4.58 12.16 -12.34
CA CYS A 205 -4.55 10.80 -11.77
C CYS A 205 -5.51 9.81 -12.44
N LEU A 206 -6.67 10.30 -12.92
CA LEU A 206 -7.67 9.49 -13.61
C LEU A 206 -7.17 9.14 -15.01
N ASP A 207 -6.63 10.15 -15.71
CA ASP A 207 -6.17 10.02 -17.10
C ASP A 207 -4.86 9.21 -17.19
N ALA A 208 -4.00 9.27 -16.17
CA ALA A 208 -2.73 8.54 -16.15
C ALA A 208 -2.84 7.09 -15.65
N CYS A 209 -3.97 6.68 -15.06
CA CYS A 209 -4.11 5.34 -14.48
C CYS A 209 -4.05 4.26 -15.59
N PRO A 210 -3.01 3.40 -15.65
CA PRO A 210 -2.79 2.54 -16.82
C PRO A 210 -3.89 1.50 -17.03
N THR A 211 -4.55 1.09 -15.94
CA THR A 211 -5.60 0.07 -15.94
C THR A 211 -7.00 0.68 -15.84
N GLN A 212 -7.12 2.01 -15.88
CA GLN A 212 -8.40 2.72 -15.73
C GLN A 212 -9.16 2.27 -14.47
N ALA A 213 -8.45 2.15 -13.35
CA ALA A 213 -9.02 1.69 -12.09
C ALA A 213 -9.98 2.69 -11.44
N PHE A 214 -10.10 3.91 -11.97
CA PHE A 214 -11.03 4.92 -11.49
C PHE A 214 -12.24 5.04 -12.43
N PRO A 215 -13.34 4.31 -12.19
CA PRO A 215 -14.55 4.43 -13.02
C PRO A 215 -15.11 5.86 -13.02
N GLN A 216 -14.90 6.62 -11.95
CA GLN A 216 -15.23 8.03 -11.83
C GLN A 216 -14.35 8.70 -10.75
N PRO A 217 -14.29 10.04 -10.69
CA PRO A 217 -13.59 10.73 -9.60
C PRO A 217 -14.03 10.22 -8.22
N TYR A 218 -13.06 10.05 -7.31
CA TYR A 218 -13.27 9.61 -5.91
C TYR A 218 -13.75 8.16 -5.74
N VAL A 219 -13.82 7.37 -6.81
CA VAL A 219 -14.17 5.95 -6.75
C VAL A 219 -13.05 5.15 -7.40
N LEU A 220 -12.50 4.19 -6.66
CA LEU A 220 -11.49 3.25 -7.12
C LEU A 220 -12.10 1.87 -7.22
N ASP A 221 -12.10 1.24 -8.39
CA ASP A 221 -12.29 -0.20 -8.52
C ASP A 221 -10.96 -0.89 -8.20
N ALA A 222 -10.83 -1.48 -7.00
CA ALA A 222 -9.56 -2.09 -6.62
C ALA A 222 -9.25 -3.31 -7.49
N THR A 223 -10.24 -4.02 -8.05
CA THR A 223 -10.01 -5.19 -8.90
C THR A 223 -9.16 -4.87 -10.15
N ARG A 224 -9.11 -3.60 -10.54
CA ARG A 224 -8.30 -3.08 -11.64
C ARG A 224 -7.04 -2.35 -11.18
N CYS A 225 -6.94 -1.98 -9.91
CA CYS A 225 -5.82 -1.21 -9.38
C CYS A 225 -4.53 -2.05 -9.38
N ILE A 226 -3.45 -1.55 -9.99
CA ILE A 226 -2.14 -2.25 -10.00
C ILE A 226 -1.65 -2.56 -8.58
N SER A 227 -1.93 -1.68 -7.60
CA SER A 227 -1.61 -1.94 -6.20
C SER A 227 -2.30 -3.20 -5.67
N TYR A 228 -3.61 -3.33 -5.88
CA TYR A 228 -4.36 -4.55 -5.53
C TYR A 228 -3.87 -5.77 -6.33
N LEU A 229 -3.71 -5.64 -7.64
CA LEU A 229 -3.28 -6.73 -8.52
C LEU A 229 -1.93 -7.31 -8.08
N THR A 230 -1.00 -6.46 -7.66
CA THR A 230 0.36 -6.88 -7.28
C THR A 230 0.48 -7.31 -5.82
N ILE A 231 -0.41 -6.87 -4.92
CA ILE A 231 -0.32 -7.10 -3.47
C ILE A 231 -1.32 -8.15 -2.97
N GLU A 232 -2.58 -7.98 -3.34
CA GLU A 232 -3.73 -8.65 -2.69
C GLU A 232 -4.29 -9.81 -3.50
N LEU A 233 -4.29 -9.69 -4.83
CA LEU A 233 -4.77 -10.75 -5.71
C LEU A 233 -3.93 -12.02 -5.57
N ARG A 234 -4.57 -13.16 -5.27
CA ARG A 234 -3.90 -14.47 -5.08
C ARG A 234 -3.90 -15.37 -6.32
N ASP A 235 -4.59 -14.92 -7.36
CA ASP A 235 -4.80 -15.62 -8.63
C ASP A 235 -4.09 -14.93 -9.80
N GLU A 236 -4.41 -15.34 -11.04
CA GLU A 236 -3.88 -14.73 -12.25
C GLU A 236 -4.37 -13.28 -12.41
N ILE A 237 -3.47 -12.40 -12.84
CA ILE A 237 -3.87 -11.05 -13.28
C ILE A 237 -4.67 -11.20 -14.58
N PRO A 238 -5.88 -10.62 -14.70
CA PRO A 238 -6.68 -10.67 -15.92
C PRO A 238 -5.87 -10.21 -17.15
N ARG A 239 -5.99 -10.94 -18.26
CA ARG A 239 -5.14 -10.75 -19.45
C ARG A 239 -5.16 -9.32 -19.99
N ASP A 240 -6.33 -8.67 -19.97
CA ASP A 240 -6.53 -7.28 -20.39
C ASP A 240 -5.85 -6.24 -19.49
N LEU A 241 -5.48 -6.62 -18.26
CA LEU A 241 -4.80 -5.74 -17.30
C LEU A 241 -3.28 -5.94 -17.26
N ARG A 242 -2.76 -7.07 -17.76
CA ARG A 242 -1.33 -7.44 -17.67
C ARG A 242 -0.41 -6.39 -18.30
N ASP A 243 -0.77 -5.89 -19.50
CA ASP A 243 0.00 -4.84 -20.18
C ASP A 243 0.03 -3.53 -19.36
N GLY A 244 -1.09 -3.18 -18.71
CA GLY A 244 -1.21 -2.00 -17.85
C GLY A 244 -0.38 -2.07 -16.56
N VAL A 245 0.00 -3.26 -16.08
CA VAL A 245 0.90 -3.40 -14.92
C VAL A 245 2.25 -2.73 -15.20
N GLY A 246 2.71 -2.72 -16.45
CA GLY A 246 3.95 -2.09 -16.85
C GLY A 246 5.16 -2.66 -16.10
N GLU A 247 5.90 -1.78 -15.43
CA GLU A 247 7.12 -2.09 -14.68
C GLU A 247 6.90 -2.39 -13.18
N TRP A 248 5.65 -2.36 -12.70
CA TRP A 248 5.35 -2.45 -11.28
C TRP A 248 5.38 -3.89 -10.74
N LEU A 249 6.42 -4.23 -9.99
CA LEU A 249 6.57 -5.50 -9.28
C LEU A 249 5.71 -5.56 -8.01
N PHE A 250 5.59 -4.44 -7.29
CA PHE A 250 4.86 -4.35 -6.02
C PHE A 250 4.31 -2.94 -5.77
N GLY A 251 2.99 -2.82 -5.61
CA GLY A 251 2.32 -1.51 -5.46
C GLY A 251 2.33 -0.69 -6.75
N CYS A 252 1.83 0.54 -6.69
CA CYS A 252 1.87 1.48 -7.80
C CYS A 252 1.71 2.92 -7.31
N ASP A 253 2.60 3.82 -7.76
CA ASP A 253 2.56 5.23 -7.38
C ASP A 253 2.01 6.16 -8.48
N VAL A 254 1.64 5.65 -9.66
CA VAL A 254 1.32 6.48 -10.83
C VAL A 254 0.33 7.60 -10.51
N CYS A 255 -0.76 7.29 -9.79
CA CYS A 255 -1.78 8.28 -9.44
C CYS A 255 -1.28 9.37 -8.46
N GLN A 256 -0.27 9.07 -7.65
CA GLN A 256 0.42 10.01 -6.78
C GLN A 256 1.50 10.78 -7.55
N ASP A 257 2.30 10.10 -8.35
CA ASP A 257 3.41 10.69 -9.12
C ASP A 257 2.92 11.84 -10.03
N VAL A 258 1.75 11.68 -10.66
CA VAL A 258 1.16 12.71 -11.52
C VAL A 258 0.34 13.77 -10.76
N CYS A 259 0.11 13.60 -9.46
CA CYS A 259 -0.70 14.54 -8.68
C CYS A 259 0.08 15.86 -8.47
N PRO A 260 -0.46 17.03 -8.89
CA PRO A 260 0.25 18.30 -8.77
C PRO A 260 0.64 18.67 -7.33
N TRP A 261 -0.14 18.20 -6.35
CA TRP A 261 0.09 18.44 -4.92
C TRP A 261 1.33 17.72 -4.37
N ASN A 262 1.85 16.72 -5.10
CA ASN A 262 3.07 16.01 -4.71
C ASN A 262 4.35 16.66 -5.23
N ARG A 263 4.28 17.64 -6.14
CA ARG A 263 5.46 18.28 -6.75
C ARG A 263 6.39 18.92 -5.72
N LYS A 264 5.84 19.41 -4.61
CA LYS A 264 6.58 20.06 -3.51
C LYS A 264 6.44 19.32 -2.19
N SER A 265 6.05 18.04 -2.22
CA SER A 265 6.04 17.22 -1.01
C SER A 265 7.41 17.26 -0.34
N PRO A 266 7.52 17.37 0.98
CA PRO A 266 8.80 17.33 1.67
C PRO A 266 9.50 15.98 1.48
N VAL A 267 10.82 16.00 1.55
CA VAL A 267 11.64 14.80 1.74
C VAL A 267 11.80 14.57 3.24
N THR A 268 11.75 13.32 3.67
CA THR A 268 12.09 12.91 5.04
C THR A 268 13.45 12.22 5.07
N ASP A 269 14.18 12.41 6.17
CA ASP A 269 15.41 11.69 6.50
C ASP A 269 15.16 10.51 7.44
N GLU A 270 13.90 10.09 7.59
CA GLU A 270 13.51 8.92 8.39
C GLU A 270 14.17 7.66 7.84
N ARG A 271 15.19 7.18 8.55
CA ARG A 271 16.06 6.08 8.12
C ARG A 271 15.30 4.78 7.88
N GLU A 272 14.19 4.59 8.59
CA GLU A 272 13.34 3.39 8.45
C GLU A 272 12.58 3.35 7.11
N PHE A 273 12.57 4.44 6.34
CA PHE A 273 11.95 4.54 5.01
C PHE A 273 12.95 4.81 3.89
N VAL A 274 14.25 4.88 4.20
CA VAL A 274 15.30 5.02 3.19
C VAL A 274 15.41 3.74 2.37
N PRO A 275 15.50 3.82 1.03
CA PRO A 275 15.59 2.65 0.17
C PRO A 275 16.80 1.78 0.50
N ARG A 276 16.60 0.46 0.53
CA ARG A 276 17.74 -0.48 0.45
C ARG A 276 18.36 -0.41 -0.96
N PRO A 277 19.67 -0.61 -1.13
CA PRO A 277 20.32 -0.56 -2.45
C PRO A 277 19.67 -1.45 -3.52
N ASP A 278 19.08 -2.57 -3.09
CA ASP A 278 18.45 -3.61 -3.92
C ASP A 278 16.91 -3.56 -3.94
N CYS A 279 16.27 -2.51 -3.41
CA CYS A 279 14.80 -2.49 -3.28
C CYS A 279 14.05 -1.83 -4.44
N ASP A 280 14.65 -0.89 -5.17
CA ASP A 280 14.00 -0.24 -6.31
C ASP A 280 15.02 0.41 -7.27
N PRO A 281 15.11 -0.03 -8.54
CA PRO A 281 14.42 -1.19 -9.12
C PRO A 281 15.08 -2.52 -8.71
N VAL A 282 14.32 -3.61 -8.74
CA VAL A 282 14.76 -4.98 -8.38
C VAL A 282 15.14 -5.77 -9.63
N GLU A 283 16.28 -6.48 -9.61
CA GLU A 283 16.67 -7.45 -10.64
C GLU A 283 15.71 -8.64 -10.66
N LEU A 284 14.86 -8.74 -11.69
CA LEU A 284 13.76 -9.71 -11.70
C LEU A 284 14.24 -11.14 -11.92
N SER A 285 15.36 -11.34 -12.62
CA SER A 285 15.92 -12.67 -12.88
C SER A 285 16.33 -13.41 -11.60
N GLU A 286 16.79 -12.68 -10.59
CA GLU A 286 17.20 -13.23 -9.29
C GLU A 286 16.01 -13.79 -8.51
N LEU A 287 14.80 -13.23 -8.71
CA LEU A 287 13.61 -13.69 -7.99
C LEU A 287 13.23 -15.12 -8.35
N PHE A 288 13.52 -15.56 -9.58
CA PHE A 288 13.29 -16.93 -10.03
C PHE A 288 14.30 -17.96 -9.46
N GLU A 289 15.26 -17.51 -8.67
CA GLU A 289 16.22 -18.38 -7.95
C GLU A 289 15.79 -18.60 -6.50
N LEU A 290 14.82 -17.83 -6.01
CA LEU A 290 14.30 -17.94 -4.65
C LEU A 290 13.36 -19.13 -4.54
N ASP A 291 13.64 -20.01 -3.58
CA ASP A 291 12.65 -20.91 -3.00
C ASP A 291 11.87 -20.20 -1.86
N ASP A 292 11.01 -20.93 -1.15
CA ASP A 292 10.24 -20.36 -0.04
C ASP A 292 11.12 -19.89 1.13
N ALA A 293 12.25 -20.56 1.37
CA ALA A 293 13.19 -20.20 2.44
C ALA A 293 13.91 -18.89 2.09
N GLY A 294 14.44 -18.76 0.88
CA GLY A 294 15.07 -17.55 0.38
C GLY A 294 14.10 -16.37 0.29
N PHE A 295 12.86 -16.60 -0.15
CA PHE A 295 11.81 -15.56 -0.13
C PHE A 295 11.54 -15.08 1.31
N ARG A 296 11.41 -16.01 2.26
CA ARG A 296 11.19 -15.68 3.67
C ARG A 296 12.35 -14.89 4.28
N GLU A 297 13.59 -15.30 4.02
CA GLU A 297 14.77 -14.60 4.51
C GLU A 297 14.82 -13.17 3.98
N ARG A 298 14.59 -12.98 2.68
CA ARG A 298 14.69 -11.67 2.02
C ARG A 298 13.54 -10.71 2.37
N PHE A 299 12.30 -11.21 2.47
CA PHE A 299 11.12 -10.34 2.49
C PHE A 299 10.28 -10.37 3.77
N ARG A 300 10.50 -11.30 4.72
CA ARG A 300 9.60 -11.46 5.90
C ARG A 300 9.41 -10.20 6.74
N ARG A 301 10.40 -9.30 6.76
CA ARG A 301 10.36 -8.05 7.54
C ARG A 301 9.95 -6.83 6.71
N THR A 302 9.54 -7.02 5.46
CA THR A 302 9.24 -5.94 4.53
C THR A 302 7.78 -6.02 4.07
N PRO A 303 7.24 -4.93 3.51
CA PRO A 303 5.87 -4.96 3.01
C PRO A 303 5.59 -6.02 1.94
N MET A 304 6.64 -6.42 1.21
CA MET A 304 6.56 -7.43 0.16
C MET A 304 6.24 -8.83 0.69
N TRP A 305 6.36 -9.08 2.00
CA TRP A 305 5.92 -10.35 2.60
C TRP A 305 4.44 -10.66 2.29
N ARG A 306 3.63 -9.62 2.10
CA ARG A 306 2.19 -9.75 1.80
C ARG A 306 1.91 -10.42 0.47
N THR A 307 2.75 -10.29 -0.57
CA THR A 307 2.49 -10.90 -1.88
C THR A 307 2.63 -12.41 -1.89
N LYS A 308 3.44 -12.94 -0.94
CA LYS A 308 3.97 -14.31 -0.97
C LYS A 308 4.86 -14.54 -2.21
N ARG A 309 5.68 -15.59 -2.15
CA ARG A 309 6.58 -15.98 -3.24
C ARG A 309 5.83 -16.10 -4.57
N ARG A 310 4.71 -16.84 -4.58
CA ARG A 310 3.86 -17.04 -5.76
C ARG A 310 3.38 -15.74 -6.40
N GLY A 311 2.93 -14.76 -5.60
CA GLY A 311 2.47 -13.48 -6.12
C GLY A 311 3.61 -12.62 -6.65
N LEU A 312 4.76 -12.63 -5.96
CA LEU A 312 5.93 -11.86 -6.38
C LEU A 312 6.51 -12.39 -7.71
N LEU A 313 6.66 -13.71 -7.86
CA LEU A 313 7.19 -14.32 -9.08
C LEU A 313 6.19 -14.21 -10.25
N ARG A 314 4.87 -14.29 -9.97
CA ARG A 314 3.83 -13.93 -10.96
C ARG A 314 4.04 -12.51 -11.47
N ASN A 315 4.18 -11.53 -10.57
CA ASN A 315 4.37 -10.13 -10.96
C ASN A 315 5.67 -9.94 -11.76
N ALA A 316 6.77 -10.58 -11.33
CA ALA A 316 8.05 -10.53 -12.03
C ALA A 316 7.93 -11.06 -13.47
N ALA A 317 7.23 -12.17 -13.68
CA ALA A 317 6.98 -12.69 -15.02
C ALA A 317 6.16 -11.70 -15.87
N ILE A 318 5.10 -11.11 -15.32
CA ILE A 318 4.31 -10.10 -16.04
C ILE A 318 5.17 -8.88 -16.44
N VAL A 319 5.99 -8.36 -15.53
CA VAL A 319 6.87 -7.23 -15.83
C VAL A 319 7.88 -7.58 -16.92
N LEU A 320 8.51 -8.76 -16.85
CA LEU A 320 9.46 -9.22 -17.88
C LEU A 320 8.79 -9.39 -19.25
N GLY A 321 7.55 -9.89 -19.28
CA GLY A 321 6.74 -10.00 -20.50
C GLY A 321 6.37 -8.64 -21.09
N ASN A 322 6.03 -7.66 -20.26
CA ASN A 322 5.79 -6.28 -20.69
C ASN A 322 7.03 -5.63 -21.30
N GLN A 323 8.20 -5.88 -20.72
CA GLN A 323 9.48 -5.34 -21.19
C GLN A 323 10.03 -6.06 -22.42
N ARG A 324 9.54 -7.27 -22.73
CA ARG A 324 10.10 -8.17 -23.75
C ARG A 324 11.62 -8.34 -23.63
N ALA A 325 12.13 -8.39 -22.40
CA ALA A 325 13.56 -8.39 -22.11
C ALA A 325 14.21 -9.66 -22.69
N ALA A 326 15.14 -9.53 -23.62
CA ALA A 326 15.77 -10.68 -24.29
C ALA A 326 16.48 -11.63 -23.31
N GLY A 327 17.09 -11.08 -22.25
CA GLY A 327 17.73 -11.86 -21.18
C GLY A 327 16.76 -12.60 -20.25
N ALA A 328 15.44 -12.38 -20.38
CA ALA A 328 14.44 -12.96 -19.50
C ALA A 328 14.07 -14.41 -19.80
N VAL A 329 14.45 -14.94 -20.98
CA VAL A 329 14.05 -16.31 -21.38
C VAL A 329 14.55 -17.35 -20.36
N ALA A 330 15.79 -17.23 -19.90
CA ALA A 330 16.36 -18.17 -18.92
C ALA A 330 15.64 -18.18 -17.56
N PRO A 331 15.43 -17.04 -16.88
CA PRO A 331 14.67 -17.01 -15.63
C PRO A 331 13.20 -17.41 -15.82
N LEU A 332 12.54 -17.00 -16.90
CA LEU A 332 11.15 -17.40 -17.17
C LEU A 332 11.03 -18.91 -17.43
N ARG A 333 12.02 -19.53 -18.07
CA ARG A 333 12.07 -20.99 -18.20
C ARG A 333 12.18 -21.68 -16.84
N ARG A 334 12.89 -21.11 -15.86
CA ARG A 334 12.86 -21.62 -14.47
C ARG A 334 11.46 -21.51 -13.88
N GLY A 335 10.80 -20.36 -14.05
CA GLY A 335 9.41 -20.16 -13.62
C GLY A 335 8.42 -21.14 -14.26
N LEU A 336 8.66 -21.54 -15.51
CA LEU A 336 7.88 -22.54 -16.24
C LEU A 336 8.02 -23.97 -15.64
N HIS A 337 9.05 -24.22 -14.84
CA HIS A 337 9.26 -25.48 -14.11
C HIS A 337 8.95 -25.37 -12.61
N ASP A 338 8.37 -24.25 -12.16
CA ASP A 338 7.99 -24.07 -10.76
C ASP A 338 6.85 -25.02 -10.35
N ALA A 339 6.81 -25.40 -9.07
CA ALA A 339 5.73 -26.21 -8.51
C ALA A 339 4.38 -25.47 -8.56
N GLU A 340 4.40 -24.13 -8.44
CA GLU A 340 3.19 -23.30 -8.44
C GLU A 340 2.65 -23.06 -9.87
N PRO A 341 1.42 -23.52 -10.19
CA PRO A 341 0.81 -23.30 -11.50
C PRO A 341 0.70 -21.81 -11.87
N LEU A 342 0.49 -20.95 -10.88
CA LEU A 342 0.40 -19.50 -11.07
C LEU A 342 1.69 -18.90 -11.65
N ILE A 343 2.85 -19.37 -11.16
CA ILE A 343 4.15 -18.94 -11.67
C ILE A 343 4.35 -19.49 -13.09
N ARG A 344 3.99 -20.76 -13.33
CA ARG A 344 4.11 -21.37 -14.66
C ARG A 344 3.26 -20.63 -15.70
N SER A 345 2.00 -20.33 -15.38
CA SER A 345 1.07 -19.59 -16.24
C SER A 345 1.60 -18.19 -16.59
N ALA A 346 1.97 -17.39 -15.58
CA ALA A 346 2.54 -16.06 -15.82
C ALA A 346 3.86 -16.12 -16.64
N SER A 347 4.70 -17.14 -16.39
CA SER A 347 5.93 -17.34 -17.17
C SER A 347 5.63 -17.73 -18.62
N ALA A 348 4.62 -18.55 -18.85
CA ALA A 348 4.18 -18.94 -20.19
C ALA A 348 3.71 -17.72 -20.99
N TRP A 349 2.87 -16.88 -20.39
CA TRP A 349 2.43 -15.63 -21.00
C TRP A 349 3.64 -14.74 -21.36
N ALA A 350 4.57 -14.54 -20.43
CA ALA A 350 5.74 -13.69 -20.64
C ALA A 350 6.65 -14.20 -21.76
N LEU A 351 6.87 -15.52 -21.84
CA LEU A 351 7.60 -16.15 -22.94
C LEU A 351 6.90 -15.96 -24.28
N GLY A 352 5.56 -16.05 -24.32
CA GLY A 352 4.76 -15.74 -25.49
C GLY A 352 4.91 -14.29 -25.97
N ARG A 353 5.05 -13.33 -25.04
CA ARG A 353 5.33 -11.93 -25.36
C ARG A 353 6.72 -11.69 -25.93
N ILE A 354 7.71 -12.49 -25.49
CA ILE A 354 9.09 -12.41 -25.97
C ILE A 354 9.25 -13.09 -27.34
N ALA A 355 8.56 -14.22 -27.57
CA ALA A 355 8.44 -14.92 -28.85
C ALA A 355 9.76 -15.23 -29.58
N THR A 356 10.88 -15.36 -28.87
CA THR A 356 12.13 -15.85 -29.47
C THR A 356 12.07 -17.36 -29.70
N PRO A 357 12.87 -17.94 -30.62
CA PRO A 357 12.90 -19.40 -30.82
C PRO A 357 13.15 -20.19 -29.53
N ALA A 358 14.01 -19.67 -28.65
CA ALA A 358 14.27 -20.28 -27.34
C ALA A 358 13.07 -20.22 -26.39
N ALA A 359 12.29 -19.13 -26.43
CA ALA A 359 11.05 -18.99 -25.65
C ALA A 359 9.96 -19.95 -26.15
N LEU A 360 9.75 -20.03 -27.48
CA LEU A 360 8.77 -20.93 -28.09
C LEU A 360 9.13 -22.42 -27.87
N ALA A 361 10.42 -22.76 -27.93
CA ALA A 361 10.90 -24.10 -27.61
C ALA A 361 10.61 -24.46 -26.14
N ALA A 362 10.82 -23.54 -25.20
CA ALA A 362 10.51 -23.75 -23.78
C ALA A 362 8.99 -23.97 -23.55
N LEU A 363 8.14 -23.19 -24.23
CA LEU A 363 6.68 -23.37 -24.18
C LEU A 363 6.24 -24.73 -24.71
N THR A 364 6.77 -25.15 -25.86
CA THR A 364 6.46 -26.44 -26.50
C THR A 364 6.88 -27.61 -25.60
N ASP A 365 8.10 -27.53 -25.05
CA ASP A 365 8.60 -28.51 -24.10
C ASP A 365 7.70 -28.60 -22.86
N ARG A 366 7.27 -27.46 -22.28
CA ARG A 366 6.34 -27.50 -21.15
C ARG A 366 4.97 -28.08 -21.52
N ALA A 367 4.43 -27.73 -22.68
CA ALA A 367 3.13 -28.25 -23.15
C ALA A 367 3.06 -29.78 -23.17
N SER A 368 4.18 -30.45 -23.49
CA SER A 368 4.26 -31.91 -23.55
C SER A 368 4.07 -32.64 -22.20
N ARG A 369 4.19 -31.90 -21.08
CA ARG A 369 4.22 -32.45 -19.71
C ARG A 369 3.38 -31.66 -18.70
N GLU A 370 2.69 -30.61 -19.14
CA GLU A 370 1.80 -29.84 -18.27
C GLU A 370 0.49 -30.60 -18.03
N VAL A 371 0.02 -30.53 -16.79
CA VAL A 371 -1.22 -31.19 -16.34
C VAL A 371 -2.29 -30.18 -15.93
N GLU A 372 -1.88 -28.95 -15.58
CA GLU A 372 -2.79 -27.88 -15.21
C GLU A 372 -3.45 -27.26 -16.44
N SER A 373 -4.77 -27.35 -16.51
CA SER A 373 -5.54 -26.89 -17.67
C SER A 373 -5.39 -25.38 -17.93
N SER A 374 -5.33 -24.56 -16.88
CA SER A 374 -5.13 -23.11 -17.02
C SER A 374 -3.77 -22.77 -17.62
N VAL A 375 -2.72 -23.50 -17.24
CA VAL A 375 -1.36 -23.31 -17.79
C VAL A 375 -1.30 -23.79 -19.24
N LEU A 376 -1.94 -24.91 -19.57
CA LEU A 376 -2.05 -25.39 -20.95
C LEU A 376 -2.77 -24.39 -21.86
N GLU A 377 -3.85 -23.78 -21.37
CA GLU A 377 -4.56 -22.72 -22.09
C GLU A 377 -3.65 -21.52 -22.37
N GLU A 378 -2.92 -21.06 -21.36
CA GLU A 378 -2.00 -19.93 -21.48
C GLU A 378 -0.86 -20.24 -22.47
N ILE A 379 -0.27 -21.44 -22.42
CA ILE A 379 0.75 -21.89 -23.38
C ILE A 379 0.17 -21.95 -24.80
N ALA A 380 -1.04 -22.49 -24.97
CA ALA A 380 -1.68 -22.57 -26.28
C ALA A 380 -2.00 -21.19 -26.87
N ILE A 381 -2.33 -20.20 -26.04
CA ILE A 381 -2.47 -18.80 -26.48
C ILE A 381 -1.11 -18.21 -26.87
N ALA A 382 -0.10 -18.41 -26.03
CA ALA A 382 1.26 -17.91 -26.27
C ALA A 382 1.84 -18.42 -27.61
N LEU A 383 1.67 -19.72 -27.91
CA LEU A 383 2.14 -20.33 -29.16
C LEU A 383 1.32 -19.91 -30.40
N ARG A 384 0.05 -19.50 -30.23
CA ARG A 384 -0.80 -19.03 -31.32
C ARG A 384 -0.54 -17.59 -31.74
N THR A 385 0.21 -16.83 -30.93
CA THR A 385 0.50 -15.41 -31.21
C THR A 385 1.60 -15.23 -32.29
N GLU A 386 1.91 -16.28 -33.06
CA GLU A 386 2.67 -16.20 -34.30
C GLU A 386 1.81 -15.55 -35.41
N VAL A 387 1.81 -14.21 -35.49
CA VAL A 387 1.81 -13.42 -36.76
C VAL A 387 2.46 -12.06 -36.51
#